data_AF-A0A1I6KIV6-F1
#
_entry.id   AF-A0A1I6KIV6-F1
#
_cell.length_a   1.000
_cell.length_b   1.000
_cell.length_c   1.000
_cell.angle_alpha   90.00
_cell.angle_beta   90.00
_cell.angle_gamma   90.00
#
_symmetry.space_group_name_H-M   'P 1'
#
loop_
_entity.id
_entity.type
_entity.pdbx_description
1 polymer ?
#
loop_
_entity_poly.entity_id
_entity_poly.type
_entity_poly.pdbx_seq_one_letter_code
_entity_poly.pdbx_strand_id
1 'polypeptide(L)'
;MTALVPVLVASLFSFATGFFVVLSYVEKPIWPLMFGADGEDVPTEDARLVHAELKRVIGLAPPTMITVVASGTLLVFVQAWQYDLRWMAVAVAAWLVLSMGYVVSQLRARIEAVKSVSSDGDAPAVRRGVGRLAALHHLGLASTGGVVLLQLLFVLTL
;
A
#
# COMPACT_ATOMS: atom_id res chain seq x y z
N MET A 1 -17.62 -2.58 -26.49
CA MET A 1 -16.25 -2.29 -26.01
C MET A 1 -16.25 -1.66 -24.60
N THR A 2 -17.23 -1.96 -23.74
CA THR A 2 -17.52 -1.17 -22.54
C THR A 2 -16.74 -1.60 -21.28
N ALA A 3 -16.30 -2.85 -21.16
CA ALA A 3 -15.65 -3.35 -19.94
C ALA A 3 -14.11 -3.19 -19.87
N LEU A 4 -13.44 -2.65 -20.90
CA LEU A 4 -11.98 -2.61 -20.95
C LEU A 4 -11.37 -1.78 -19.80
N VAL A 5 -11.85 -0.55 -19.58
CA VAL A 5 -11.34 0.31 -18.50
C VAL A 5 -11.57 -0.34 -17.13
N PRO A 6 -12.77 -0.84 -16.78
CA PRO A 6 -13.00 -1.57 -15.53
C PRO A 6 -12.06 -2.75 -15.30
N VAL A 7 -11.77 -3.52 -16.35
CA VAL A 7 -10.85 -4.68 -16.28
C VAL A 7 -9.41 -4.21 -16.06
N LEU A 8 -8.96 -3.15 -16.72
CA LEU A 8 -7.63 -2.59 -16.52
C LEU A 8 -7.46 -2.02 -15.10
N VAL A 9 -8.48 -1.32 -14.57
CA VAL A 9 -8.50 -0.86 -13.17
C VAL A 9 -8.36 -2.06 -12.23
N ALA A 10 -9.22 -3.07 -12.38
CA ALA A 10 -9.16 -4.28 -11.57
C ALA A 10 -7.79 -4.96 -11.65
N SER A 11 -7.18 -5.02 -12.83
CA SER A 11 -5.88 -5.67 -13.06
C SER A 11 -4.73 -4.94 -12.37
N LEU A 12 -4.64 -3.61 -12.53
CA LEU A 12 -3.60 -2.79 -11.90
C LEU A 12 -3.71 -2.81 -10.38
N PHE A 13 -4.92 -2.65 -9.83
CA PHE A 13 -5.11 -2.67 -8.39
C PHE A 13 -4.99 -4.08 -7.80
N SER A 14 -5.30 -5.15 -8.54
CA SER A 14 -5.01 -6.53 -8.13
C SER A 14 -3.51 -6.80 -8.09
N PHE A 15 -2.75 -6.33 -9.08
CA PHE A 15 -1.29 -6.39 -9.05
C PHE A 15 -0.72 -5.64 -7.84
N ALA A 16 -1.20 -4.41 -7.59
CA ALA A 16 -0.78 -3.62 -6.45
C ALA A 16 -1.13 -4.30 -5.11
N THR A 17 -2.32 -4.88 -5.01
CA THR A 17 -2.77 -5.66 -3.85
C THR A 17 -1.84 -6.85 -3.62
N GLY A 18 -1.56 -7.63 -4.67
CA GLY A 18 -0.65 -8.78 -4.59
C GLY A 18 0.76 -8.39 -4.13
N PHE A 19 1.28 -7.26 -4.63
CA PHE A 19 2.56 -6.72 -4.17
C PHE A 19 2.55 -6.42 -2.66
N PHE A 20 1.52 -5.73 -2.16
CA PHE A 20 1.40 -5.44 -0.72
C PHE A 20 1.13 -6.70 0.13
N VAL A 21 0.46 -7.72 -0.41
CA VAL A 21 0.31 -9.02 0.26
C VAL A 21 1.68 -9.68 0.46
N VAL A 22 2.53 -9.69 -0.58
CA VAL A 22 3.90 -10.23 -0.47
C VAL A 22 4.72 -9.47 0.57
N LEU A 23 4.65 -8.14 0.58
CA LEU A 23 5.28 -7.33 1.62
C LEU A 23 4.75 -7.67 3.02
N SER A 24 3.43 -7.83 3.15
CA SER A 24 2.80 -8.18 4.42
C SER A 24 3.30 -9.52 4.98
N TYR A 25 3.58 -10.50 4.11
CA TYR A 25 4.18 -11.78 4.50
C TYR A 25 5.63 -11.63 4.99
N VAL A 26 6.43 -10.80 4.32
CA VAL A 26 7.79 -10.46 4.77
C VAL A 26 7.75 -9.78 6.14
N GLU A 27 6.76 -8.92 6.37
CA GLU A 27 6.60 -8.14 7.59
C GLU A 27 5.93 -8.89 8.73
N LYS A 28 5.44 -10.12 8.51
CA LYS A 28 4.72 -10.91 9.50
C LYS A 28 5.41 -10.98 10.88
N PRO A 29 6.75 -11.16 10.98
CA PRO A 29 7.42 -11.21 12.28
C PRO A 29 7.30 -9.91 13.09
N ILE A 30 7.08 -8.77 12.43
CA ILE A 30 7.08 -7.44 13.04
C ILE A 30 5.69 -6.79 13.08
N TRP A 31 4.62 -7.50 12.72
CA TRP A 31 3.26 -6.94 12.78
C TRP A 31 2.90 -6.31 14.14
N PRO A 32 3.28 -6.87 15.30
CA PRO A 32 3.01 -6.21 16.58
C PRO A 32 3.60 -4.80 16.66
N LEU A 33 4.75 -4.55 16.01
CA LEU A 33 5.39 -3.23 15.98
C LEU A 33 4.59 -2.18 15.19
N MET A 34 3.62 -2.59 14.36
CA MET A 34 2.74 -1.67 13.64
C MET A 34 1.83 -0.87 14.59
N PHE A 35 1.49 -1.45 15.73
CA PHE A 35 0.58 -0.85 16.72
C PHE A 35 1.32 -0.14 17.85
N GLY A 36 2.61 -0.40 18.03
CA GLY A 36 3.46 0.24 19.03
C GLY A 36 4.89 -0.27 18.95
N ALA A 37 5.86 0.64 19.02
CA ALA A 37 7.27 0.27 18.88
C ALA A 37 7.83 -0.56 20.05
N ASP A 38 7.15 -0.48 21.18
CA ASP A 38 7.47 -1.19 22.41
C ASP A 38 6.82 -2.58 22.46
N GLY A 39 6.28 -3.10 21.34
CA GLY A 39 5.71 -4.45 21.28
C GLY A 39 6.67 -5.47 21.88
N GLU A 40 6.40 -5.89 23.12
CA GLU A 40 7.38 -6.58 23.97
C GLU A 40 7.79 -7.94 23.40
N ASP A 41 6.92 -8.49 22.54
CA ASP A 41 7.05 -9.84 21.97
C ASP A 41 7.91 -9.92 20.69
N VAL A 42 8.43 -8.81 20.17
CA VAL A 42 9.23 -8.84 18.92
C VAL A 42 10.73 -8.78 19.23
N PRO A 43 11.48 -9.86 18.94
CA PRO A 43 12.93 -9.86 19.07
C PRO A 43 13.56 -8.76 18.21
N THR A 44 14.55 -8.07 18.77
CA THR A 44 15.29 -7.03 18.03
C THR A 44 15.93 -7.58 16.77
N GLU A 45 16.38 -8.83 16.78
CA GLU A 45 16.98 -9.51 15.63
C GLU A 45 16.01 -9.62 14.46
N ASP A 46 14.76 -10.00 14.72
CA ASP A 46 13.70 -10.06 13.70
C ASP A 46 13.41 -8.68 13.13
N ALA A 47 13.32 -7.66 13.99
CA ALA A 47 13.13 -6.28 13.56
C ALA A 47 14.26 -5.79 12.65
N ARG A 48 15.51 -6.16 12.95
CA ARG A 48 16.68 -5.83 12.13
C ARG A 48 16.72 -6.59 10.81
N LEU A 49 16.35 -7.86 10.82
CA LEU A 49 16.27 -8.70 9.62
C LEU A 49 15.24 -8.11 8.64
N VAL A 50 14.02 -7.87 9.10
CA VAL A 50 12.97 -7.28 8.26
C VAL A 50 13.36 -5.87 7.82
N HIS A 51 13.98 -5.06 8.68
CA HIS A 51 14.48 -3.75 8.29
C HIS A 51 15.52 -3.82 7.15
N ALA A 52 16.45 -4.77 7.22
CA ALA A 52 17.45 -4.97 6.16
C ALA A 52 16.80 -5.42 4.84
N GLU A 53 15.81 -6.31 4.89
CA GLU A 53 15.04 -6.74 3.72
C GLU A 53 14.26 -5.58 3.09
N LEU A 54 13.49 -4.85 3.90
CA LEU A 54 12.74 -3.68 3.43
C LEU A 54 13.67 -2.62 2.84
N LYS A 55 14.84 -2.38 3.44
CA LYS A 55 15.82 -1.41 2.91
C LYS A 55 16.31 -1.78 1.51
N ARG A 56 16.44 -3.08 1.19
CA ARG A 56 16.74 -3.55 -0.18
C ARG A 56 15.58 -3.31 -1.14
N VAL A 57 14.35 -3.56 -0.70
CA VAL A 57 13.14 -3.44 -1.52
C VAL A 57 12.77 -1.99 -1.81
N ILE A 58 12.97 -1.07 -0.85
CA ILE A 58 12.67 0.37 -0.99
C ILE A 58 13.46 1.03 -2.14
N GLY A 59 14.58 0.46 -2.58
CA GLY A 59 15.33 0.99 -3.73
C GLY A 59 14.63 0.77 -5.08
N LEU A 60 13.88 -0.34 -5.22
CA LEU A 60 13.36 -0.82 -6.51
C LEU A 60 11.83 -0.78 -6.61
N ALA A 61 11.14 -1.05 -5.50
CA ALA A 61 9.67 -1.13 -5.48
C ALA A 61 8.93 0.20 -5.68
N PRO A 62 9.39 1.36 -5.13
CA PRO A 62 8.60 2.59 -5.21
C PRO A 62 8.32 3.08 -6.64
N PRO A 63 9.28 3.11 -7.58
CA PRO A 63 9.00 3.55 -8.95
C PRO A 63 7.92 2.72 -9.64
N THR A 64 7.98 1.38 -9.53
CA THR A 64 6.99 0.48 -10.14
C THR A 64 5.61 0.70 -9.52
N MET A 65 5.53 0.75 -8.20
CA MET A 65 4.25 0.93 -7.49
C MET A 65 3.64 2.31 -7.73
N ILE A 66 4.46 3.37 -7.81
CA ILE A 66 4.00 4.72 -8.17
C ILE A 66 3.38 4.68 -9.57
N THR A 67 4.03 4.08 -10.56
CA THR A 67 3.49 3.99 -11.91
C THR A 67 2.18 3.20 -11.94
N VAL A 68 2.12 2.02 -11.32
CA VAL A 68 0.91 1.19 -11.27
C VAL A 68 -0.27 1.95 -10.65
N VAL A 69 -0.06 2.55 -9.48
CA VAL A 69 -1.10 3.29 -8.76
C VAL A 69 -1.50 4.55 -9.51
N ALA A 70 -0.56 5.30 -10.10
CA ALA A 70 -0.88 6.49 -10.88
C ALA A 70 -1.68 6.16 -12.14
N SER A 71 -1.28 5.12 -12.88
CA SER A 71 -2.04 4.64 -14.04
C SER A 71 -3.43 4.14 -13.64
N GLY A 72 -3.54 3.37 -12.55
CA GLY A 72 -4.82 2.92 -12.01
C GLY A 72 -5.71 4.09 -11.58
N THR A 73 -5.13 5.11 -10.96
CA THR A 73 -5.83 6.33 -10.54
C THR A 73 -6.41 7.06 -11.74
N LEU A 74 -5.62 7.27 -12.79
CA LEU A 74 -6.11 7.88 -14.03
C LEU A 74 -7.27 7.09 -14.62
N LEU A 75 -7.16 5.76 -14.67
CA LEU A 75 -8.22 4.89 -15.20
C LEU A 75 -9.49 4.91 -14.35
N VAL A 76 -9.39 5.05 -13.03
CA VAL A 76 -10.57 5.21 -12.15
C VAL A 76 -11.32 6.50 -12.48
N PHE A 77 -10.61 7.61 -12.76
CA PHE A 77 -11.25 8.85 -13.20
C PHE A 77 -11.87 8.72 -14.60
N VAL A 78 -11.17 8.07 -15.53
CA VAL A 78 -11.72 7.77 -16.87
C VAL A 78 -12.97 6.89 -16.74
N GLN A 79 -12.98 5.90 -15.85
CA GLN A 79 -14.15 5.08 -15.55
C GLN A 79 -15.30 5.94 -15.02
N ALA A 80 -15.07 6.77 -14.01
CA ALA A 80 -16.11 7.65 -13.47
C ALA A 80 -16.72 8.55 -14.55
N TRP A 81 -15.90 9.06 -15.47
CA TRP A 81 -16.35 9.84 -16.62
C TRP A 81 -17.15 9.01 -17.64
N GLN A 82 -16.64 7.84 -18.05
CA GLN A 82 -17.28 6.97 -19.05
C GLN A 82 -18.64 6.41 -18.61
N TYR A 83 -18.86 6.33 -17.30
CA TYR A 83 -20.08 5.80 -16.71
C TYR A 83 -20.93 6.92 -16.06
N ASP A 84 -20.86 8.14 -16.59
CA ASP A 84 -21.70 9.29 -16.23
C ASP A 84 -21.81 9.52 -14.70
N LEU A 85 -20.71 9.32 -13.98
CA LEU A 85 -20.64 9.46 -12.52
C LEU A 85 -21.68 8.60 -11.78
N ARG A 86 -21.98 7.40 -12.30
CA ARG A 86 -22.74 6.37 -11.55
C ARG A 86 -22.16 6.24 -10.15
N TRP A 87 -23.05 6.17 -9.14
CA TRP A 87 -22.68 6.22 -7.73
C TRP A 87 -21.57 5.25 -7.35
N MET A 88 -21.54 4.05 -7.94
CA MET A 88 -20.52 3.04 -7.67
C MET A 88 -19.15 3.40 -8.27
N ALA A 89 -19.10 4.01 -9.45
CA ALA A 89 -17.86 4.52 -10.02
C ALA A 89 -17.30 5.69 -9.18
N VAL A 90 -18.20 6.54 -8.65
CA VAL A 90 -17.84 7.60 -7.71
C VAL A 90 -17.36 7.03 -6.38
N ALA A 91 -17.97 5.95 -5.88
CA ALA A 91 -17.53 5.29 -4.65
C ALA A 91 -16.12 4.70 -4.78
N VAL A 92 -15.79 4.07 -5.91
CA VAL A 92 -14.43 3.60 -6.22
C VAL A 92 -13.43 4.77 -6.20
N ALA A 93 -13.77 5.88 -6.88
CA ALA A 93 -12.91 7.06 -6.94
C ALA A 93 -12.74 7.72 -5.56
N ALA A 94 -13.81 7.88 -4.79
CA ALA A 94 -13.77 8.47 -3.46
C ALA A 94 -12.92 7.62 -2.50
N TRP A 95 -13.11 6.30 -2.50
CA TRP A 95 -12.28 5.38 -1.72
C TRP A 95 -10.81 5.52 -2.08
N LEU A 96 -10.48 5.51 -3.37
CA LEU A 96 -9.10 5.65 -3.83
C LEU A 96 -8.49 6.99 -3.40
N VAL A 97 -9.17 8.11 -3.63
CA VAL A 97 -8.65 9.45 -3.33
C VAL A 97 -8.44 9.62 -1.83
N LEU A 98 -9.40 9.21 -0.99
CA LEU A 98 -9.30 9.33 0.46
C LEU A 98 -8.18 8.45 1.02
N SER A 99 -8.15 7.17 0.63
CA SER A 99 -7.16 6.22 1.14
C SER A 99 -5.74 6.52 0.63
N MET A 100 -5.58 6.81 -0.67
CA MET A 100 -4.28 7.10 -1.26
C MET A 100 -3.77 8.48 -0.84
N GLY A 101 -4.65 9.48 -0.70
CA GLY A 101 -4.28 10.79 -0.16
C GLY A 101 -3.69 10.67 1.24
N TYR A 102 -4.29 9.83 2.09
CA TYR A 102 -3.75 9.52 3.41
C TYR A 102 -2.39 8.81 3.35
N VAL A 103 -2.25 7.77 2.52
CA VAL A 103 -0.97 7.04 2.36
C VAL A 103 0.15 7.96 1.88
N VAL A 104 -0.10 8.75 0.82
CA VAL A 104 0.88 9.68 0.24
C VAL A 104 1.31 10.74 1.25
N SER A 105 0.39 11.25 2.08
CA SER A 105 0.71 12.25 3.11
C SER A 105 1.74 11.75 4.14
N GLN A 106 1.86 10.43 4.32
CA GLN A 106 2.78 9.82 5.30
C GLN A 106 3.99 9.12 4.66
N LEU A 107 3.94 8.88 3.36
CA LEU A 107 4.91 8.05 2.64
C LEU A 107 6.34 8.56 2.78
N ARG A 108 6.58 9.84 2.51
CA ARG A 108 7.92 10.42 2.52
C ARG A 108 8.56 10.35 3.92
N ALA A 109 7.80 10.74 4.95
CA ALA A 109 8.30 10.76 6.33
C ALA A 109 8.63 9.34 6.84
N ARG A 110 7.78 8.35 6.51
CA ARG A 110 7.98 6.96 6.97
C ARG A 110 9.11 6.24 6.21
N ILE A 111 9.27 6.50 4.91
CA ILE A 111 10.43 6.00 4.14
C ILE A 111 11.74 6.60 4.67
N GLU A 112 11.77 7.91 4.92
CA GLU A 112 12.99 8.58 5.39
C GLU A 112 13.42 8.06 6.77
N ALA A 113 12.45 7.77 7.65
CA ALA A 113 12.73 7.20 8.97
C ALA A 113 13.40 5.81 8.91
N VAL A 114 13.18 5.03 7.84
CA VAL A 114 13.82 3.73 7.61
C VAL A 114 15.15 3.89 6.88
N LYS A 115 15.24 4.80 5.91
CA LYS A 115 16.49 5.03 5.15
C LYS A 115 17.61 5.61 6.01
N SER A 116 17.27 6.56 6.87
CA SER A 116 18.20 7.30 7.73
C SER A 116 18.79 6.48 8.88
N VAL A 117 18.19 5.33 9.21
CA VAL A 117 18.66 4.45 10.29
C VAL A 117 19.45 3.27 9.69
N SER A 118 20.58 2.93 10.33
CA SER A 118 21.32 1.71 10.02
C SER A 118 20.57 0.51 10.60
N SER A 119 20.54 -0.63 9.89
CA SER A 119 19.92 -1.85 10.42
C SER A 119 20.56 -2.32 11.73
N ASP A 120 21.86 -2.09 11.91
CA ASP A 120 22.58 -2.41 13.15
C ASP A 120 22.59 -1.26 14.17
N GLY A 121 21.83 -0.19 13.89
CA GLY A 121 21.74 0.99 14.74
C GLY A 121 20.93 0.77 16.02
N ASP A 122 20.53 1.89 16.63
CA ASP A 122 19.71 1.93 17.83
C ASP A 122 18.43 1.09 17.66
N ALA A 123 18.26 0.09 18.53
CA ALA A 123 17.17 -0.88 18.41
C ALA A 123 15.77 -0.23 18.50
N PRO A 124 15.49 0.70 19.44
CA PRO A 124 14.25 1.47 19.45
C PRO A 124 14.00 2.26 18.16
N ALA A 125 15.03 2.86 17.55
CA ALA A 125 14.90 3.56 16.27
C ALA A 125 14.53 2.59 15.12
N VAL A 126 15.21 1.45 15.01
CA VAL A 126 14.92 0.42 14.00
C VAL A 126 13.49 -0.11 14.15
N ARG A 127 13.09 -0.47 15.38
CA ARG A 127 11.73 -0.97 15.68
C ARG A 127 10.65 0.04 15.33
N ARG A 128 10.84 1.32 15.67
CA ARG A 128 9.92 2.41 15.28
C ARG A 128 9.83 2.60 13.78
N GLY A 129 10.98 2.62 13.10
CA GLY A 129 11.05 2.80 11.65
C GLY A 129 10.31 1.68 10.93
N VAL A 130 10.65 0.43 11.24
CA VAL A 130 10.11 -0.74 10.58
C VAL A 130 8.62 -0.94 10.87
N GLY A 131 8.17 -0.74 12.12
CA GLY A 131 6.75 -0.82 12.48
C GLY A 131 5.89 0.24 11.78
N ARG A 132 6.39 1.48 11.70
CA ARG A 132 5.71 2.56 10.96
C ARG A 132 5.65 2.26 9.46
N LEU A 133 6.71 1.73 8.88
CA LEU A 133 6.72 1.41 7.46
C LEU A 133 5.76 0.26 7.15
N ALA A 134 5.79 -0.82 7.95
CA ALA A 134 4.85 -1.93 7.81
C ALA A 134 3.39 -1.47 7.95
N ALA A 135 3.09 -0.60 8.93
CA ALA A 135 1.76 0.00 9.05
C ALA A 135 1.33 0.75 7.78
N LEU A 136 2.26 1.43 7.10
CA LEU A 136 1.96 2.10 5.83
C LEU A 136 1.74 1.12 4.68
N HIS A 137 2.51 0.04 4.60
CA HIS A 137 2.30 -1.01 3.60
C HIS A 137 0.94 -1.69 3.75
N HIS A 138 0.49 -1.96 4.98
CA HIS A 138 -0.84 -2.51 5.25
C HIS A 138 -1.96 -1.51 4.94
N LEU A 139 -1.74 -0.21 5.13
CA LEU A 139 -2.66 0.81 4.64
C LEU A 139 -2.73 0.83 3.10
N GLY A 140 -1.58 0.64 2.43
CA GLY A 140 -1.51 0.43 0.99
C GLY A 140 -2.28 -0.82 0.53
N LEU A 141 -2.15 -1.92 1.28
CA LEU A 141 -2.91 -3.16 1.06
C LEU A 141 -4.42 -2.92 1.18
N ALA A 142 -4.86 -2.29 2.27
CA ALA A 142 -6.27 -1.99 2.50
C ALA A 142 -6.83 -1.04 1.42
N SER A 143 -6.07 -0.02 1.03
CA SER A 143 -6.44 0.90 -0.04
C SER A 143 -6.64 0.17 -1.36
N THR A 144 -5.62 -0.55 -1.83
CA THR A 144 -5.64 -1.25 -3.12
C THR A 144 -6.64 -2.41 -3.14
N GLY A 145 -6.72 -3.20 -2.07
CA GLY A 145 -7.69 -4.27 -1.91
C GLY A 145 -9.13 -3.74 -1.86
N GLY A 146 -9.36 -2.61 -1.19
CA GLY A 146 -10.67 -1.94 -1.19
C GLY A 146 -11.09 -1.46 -2.57
N VAL A 147 -10.15 -0.93 -3.38
CA VAL A 147 -10.43 -0.61 -4.79
C VAL A 147 -10.82 -1.86 -5.56
N VAL A 148 -10.10 -2.97 -5.41
CA VAL A 148 -10.44 -4.24 -6.08
C VAL A 148 -11.83 -4.71 -5.69
N LEU A 149 -12.18 -4.71 -4.41
CA LEU A 149 -13.51 -5.13 -3.93
C LEU A 149 -14.63 -4.25 -4.51
N LEU A 150 -14.46 -2.92 -4.44
CA LEU A 150 -15.43 -1.99 -5.03
C LEU A 150 -15.51 -2.13 -6.55
N GLN A 151 -14.39 -2.43 -7.21
CA GLN A 151 -14.33 -2.65 -8.65
C GLN A 151 -15.05 -3.93 -9.07
N LEU A 152 -14.94 -5.01 -8.30
CA LEU A 152 -15.69 -6.24 -8.52
C LEU A 152 -17.20 -5.98 -8.37
N LEU A 153 -17.61 -5.25 -7.32
CA LEU A 153 -19.00 -4.85 -7.13
C LEU A 153 -19.50 -3.97 -8.28
N PHE A 154 -18.68 -3.02 -8.72
CA PHE A 154 -18.99 -2.18 -9.89
C PHE A 154 -19.25 -3.03 -11.13
N VAL A 155 -18.34 -3.95 -11.47
CA VAL A 155 -18.47 -4.83 -12.64
C VAL A 155 -19.71 -5.72 -12.55
N LEU A 156 -20.06 -6.23 -11.36
CA LEU A 156 -21.27 -7.02 -11.16
C LEU A 156 -22.58 -6.21 -11.28
N THR A 157 -22.49 -4.88 -11.20
CA THR A 157 -23.64 -3.95 -11.27
C THR A 157 -23.70 -3.17 -12.58
N LEU A 158 -22.78 -3.43 -13.50
CA LEU A 158 -22.70 -2.75 -14.80
C LEU A 158 -23.93 -3.03 -15.66
#